data_AF-A0A0S3S0B3-F1
#
_entry.id   AF-A0A0S3S0B3-F1
#
_cell.length_a   1.000
_cell.length_b   1.000
_cell.length_c   1.000
_cell.angle_alpha   90.00
_cell.angle_beta   90.00
_cell.angle_gamma   90.00
#
_symmetry.space_group_name_H-M   'P 1'
#
loop_
_entity.id
_entity.type
_entity.pdbx_description
1 polymer ?
#
loop_
_entity_poly.entity_id
_entity_poly.type
_entity_poly.pdbx_seq_one_letter_code
_entity_poly.pdbx_strand_id
1 'polypeptide(L)'
;MGSIKNLLITIVSLTSLLQSTTHAFVQAPSPSPSASQSLLVNPNNILGAASNTVDNLFKPSLHILDFCQGTENPALCAETIAPSLEGTFDPIKALETEMEATFVQSKKVAKIISEALRNPNTDPRARGALEICKSQYKSIMETVNDAVELLNQQNVVDAYYKFSSVISDQATCEDAFVESPGVTIPFSDESHTVYQLGGNCLAVMDGMVNNRNRFLLV
;
A
#
# COMPACT_ATOMS: atom_id res chain seq x y z
N MET A 1 -54.74 -26.35 -8.17
CA MET A 1 -54.57 -26.39 -6.69
C MET A 1 -53.07 -26.44 -6.42
N GLY A 2 -52.35 -25.37 -6.16
CA GLY A 2 -52.71 -24.19 -5.37
C GLY A 2 -52.10 -24.37 -3.98
N SER A 3 -50.91 -23.83 -3.75
CA SER A 3 -50.57 -23.00 -2.58
C SER A 3 -49.12 -22.53 -2.67
N ILE A 4 -48.95 -21.32 -3.21
CA ILE A 4 -47.75 -20.49 -3.05
C ILE A 4 -47.66 -20.17 -1.54
N LYS A 5 -46.59 -20.61 -0.87
CA LYS A 5 -46.33 -20.20 0.52
C LYS A 5 -45.54 -18.90 0.49
N ASN A 6 -46.18 -17.90 1.07
CA ASN A 6 -45.78 -16.50 1.06
C ASN A 6 -44.37 -16.27 1.61
N LEU A 7 -43.62 -15.54 0.79
CA LEU A 7 -42.45 -14.76 1.09
C LEU A 7 -42.76 -13.75 2.22
N LEU A 8 -42.23 -13.98 3.42
CA LEU A 8 -42.25 -13.01 4.52
C LEU A 8 -40.97 -12.17 4.43
N ILE A 9 -41.06 -11.05 3.72
CA ILE A 9 -40.05 -9.98 3.73
C ILE A 9 -40.27 -9.18 5.02
N THR A 10 -39.42 -9.37 6.01
CA THR A 10 -39.35 -8.47 7.18
C THR A 10 -38.61 -7.20 6.77
N ILE A 11 -39.38 -6.16 6.47
CA ILE A 11 -38.89 -4.80 6.26
C ILE A 11 -38.54 -4.23 7.63
N VAL A 12 -37.26 -4.18 7.98
CA VAL A 12 -36.79 -3.41 9.13
C VAL A 12 -36.62 -1.96 8.69
N SER A 13 -37.65 -1.16 8.90
CA SER A 13 -37.58 0.29 8.77
C SER A 13 -36.83 0.87 9.97
N LEU A 14 -35.54 1.23 9.78
CA LEU A 14 -34.83 2.11 10.70
C LEU A 14 -34.83 3.53 10.12
N THR A 15 -35.85 4.31 10.47
CA THR A 15 -35.89 5.75 10.26
C THR A 15 -35.68 6.47 11.58
N SER A 16 -34.68 7.35 11.56
CA SER A 16 -34.57 8.61 12.33
C SER A 16 -34.05 8.56 13.76
N LEU A 17 -32.80 9.04 13.92
CA LEU A 17 -32.42 10.06 14.91
C LEU A 17 -31.13 10.77 14.44
N LEU A 18 -31.30 11.80 13.61
CA LEU A 18 -30.30 12.85 13.42
C LEU A 18 -30.38 13.79 14.63
N GLN A 19 -29.47 13.62 15.58
CA GLN A 19 -29.21 14.62 16.61
C GLN A 19 -28.00 15.45 16.17
N SER A 20 -28.29 16.62 15.59
CA SER A 20 -27.30 17.68 15.40
C SER A 20 -27.00 18.33 16.75
N THR A 21 -25.83 18.02 17.34
CA THR A 21 -25.29 18.79 18.45
C THR A 21 -24.37 19.88 17.91
N THR A 22 -24.85 21.12 17.98
CA THR A 22 -24.07 22.34 17.80
C THR A 22 -23.01 22.43 18.91
N HIS A 23 -21.74 22.18 18.59
CA HIS A 23 -20.65 22.56 19.48
C HIS A 23 -20.29 24.03 19.26
N ALA A 24 -20.50 24.80 20.33
CA ALA A 24 -20.12 26.19 20.44
C ALA A 24 -18.61 26.38 20.24
N PHE A 25 -18.28 27.35 19.39
CA PHE A 25 -16.93 27.84 19.15
C PHE A 25 -16.45 28.59 20.40
N VAL A 26 -15.52 28.01 21.15
CA VAL A 26 -14.80 28.71 22.23
C VAL A 26 -13.52 29.28 21.63
N GLN A 27 -13.48 30.61 21.46
CA GLN A 27 -12.28 31.34 21.09
C GLN A 27 -11.27 31.32 22.25
N ALA A 28 -10.09 30.75 22.02
CA ALA A 28 -8.93 30.95 22.88
C ALA A 28 -8.20 32.27 22.48
N PRO A 29 -7.62 33.01 23.43
CA PRO A 29 -6.97 34.29 23.17
C PRO A 29 -5.62 34.12 22.45
N SER A 30 -5.37 35.01 21.49
CA SER A 30 -4.12 35.14 20.74
C SER A 30 -2.93 35.51 21.65
N PRO A 31 -1.74 34.94 21.44
CA PRO A 31 -0.49 35.58 21.83
C PRO A 31 0.00 36.52 20.71
N SER A 32 0.26 37.78 21.10
CA SER A 32 0.90 38.82 20.29
C SER A 32 2.35 38.46 19.87
N PRO A 33 2.91 39.13 18.85
CA PRO A 33 4.11 38.68 18.16
C PRO A 33 5.38 39.16 18.86
N SER A 34 6.31 38.24 19.12
CA SER A 34 7.69 38.60 19.41
C SER A 34 8.46 38.76 18.10
N ALA A 35 8.89 39.99 17.85
CA ALA A 35 9.86 40.34 16.84
C ALA A 35 11.26 39.83 17.18
N SER A 36 12.05 39.53 16.14
CA SER A 36 13.51 39.38 16.03
C SER A 36 13.88 38.03 15.37
N GLN A 37 14.64 37.92 14.28
CA GLN A 37 15.32 38.85 13.41
C GLN A 37 15.40 38.16 12.03
N SER A 38 15.06 38.89 10.98
CA SER A 38 15.26 38.49 9.60
C SER A 38 16.75 38.41 9.29
N LEU A 39 17.29 37.20 9.10
CA LEU A 39 18.50 37.05 8.29
C LEU A 39 18.07 37.21 6.83
N LEU A 40 18.13 38.45 6.35
CA LEU A 40 18.10 38.75 4.93
C LEU A 40 19.36 38.13 4.30
N VAL A 41 19.25 36.91 3.79
CA VAL A 41 20.21 36.41 2.83
C VAL A 41 19.90 37.10 1.51
N ASN A 42 20.79 38.02 1.14
CA ASN A 42 20.78 38.72 -0.13
C ASN A 42 20.87 37.70 -1.29
N PRO A 43 19.93 37.65 -2.26
CA PRO A 43 19.93 36.62 -3.30
C PRO A 43 21.05 36.75 -4.34
N ASN A 44 21.83 37.84 -4.32
CA ASN A 44 22.64 38.23 -5.46
C ASN A 44 24.15 37.97 -5.33
N ASN A 45 24.61 37.22 -4.33
CA ASN A 45 26.01 36.79 -4.29
C ASN A 45 26.13 35.44 -3.58
N ILE A 46 26.84 34.50 -4.22
CA ILE A 46 27.18 33.13 -3.80
C ILE A 46 26.20 32.05 -4.32
N LEU A 47 26.20 31.81 -5.64
CA LEU A 47 26.39 30.46 -6.23
C LEU A 47 26.45 30.51 -7.78
N GLY A 48 27.46 31.20 -8.32
CA GLY A 48 27.71 31.28 -9.76
C GLY A 48 28.42 30.05 -10.38
N ALA A 49 28.56 28.94 -9.66
CA ALA A 49 29.26 27.74 -10.17
C ALA A 49 28.94 26.47 -9.38
N ALA A 50 27.66 26.05 -9.29
CA ALA A 50 27.30 24.71 -8.77
C ALA A 50 25.94 24.17 -9.26
N SER A 51 25.40 24.67 -10.38
CA SER A 51 24.03 24.32 -10.81
C SER A 51 23.89 22.88 -11.29
N ASN A 52 24.95 22.27 -11.83
CA ASN A 52 24.81 20.96 -12.50
C ASN A 52 24.81 19.75 -11.54
N THR A 53 25.37 19.87 -10.34
CA THR A 53 25.47 18.74 -9.38
C THR A 53 24.29 18.68 -8.42
N VAL A 54 23.72 19.84 -8.08
CA VAL A 54 22.53 19.93 -7.22
C VAL A 54 21.28 19.57 -8.03
N ASP A 55 21.10 20.09 -9.24
CA ASP A 55 19.94 19.74 -10.08
C ASP A 55 19.86 18.24 -10.41
N ASN A 56 21.00 17.54 -10.52
CA ASN A 56 21.02 16.10 -10.81
C ASN A 56 20.80 15.21 -9.58
N LEU A 57 21.04 15.70 -8.36
CA LEU A 57 20.80 14.95 -7.13
C LEU A 57 19.34 15.08 -6.65
N PHE A 58 18.74 16.26 -6.85
CA PHE A 58 17.37 16.54 -6.42
C PHE A 58 16.30 16.03 -7.41
N LYS A 59 16.62 15.89 -8.71
CA LYS A 59 15.65 15.42 -9.72
C LYS A 59 15.14 13.99 -9.51
N PRO A 60 16.00 12.96 -9.29
CA PRO A 60 15.53 11.60 -9.02
C PRO A 60 14.60 11.55 -7.81
N SER A 61 14.89 12.33 -6.76
CA SER A 61 14.05 12.39 -5.56
C SER A 61 12.65 12.96 -5.81
N LEU A 62 12.51 13.98 -6.68
CA LEU A 62 11.20 14.54 -7.03
C LEU A 62 10.37 13.57 -7.86
N HIS A 63 10.97 12.87 -8.83
CA HIS A 63 10.26 11.88 -9.64
C HIS A 63 9.71 10.71 -8.80
N ILE A 64 10.47 10.24 -7.79
CA ILE A 64 9.98 9.22 -6.85
C ILE A 64 8.77 9.74 -6.08
N LEU A 65 8.85 10.96 -5.54
CA LEU A 65 7.77 11.53 -4.75
C LEU A 65 6.48 11.69 -5.57
N ASP A 66 6.60 12.14 -6.81
CA ASP A 66 5.46 12.26 -7.74
C ASP A 66 4.89 10.89 -8.13
N PHE A 67 5.78 9.90 -8.33
CA PHE A 67 5.41 8.52 -8.63
C PHE A 67 4.63 7.86 -7.49
N CYS A 68 5.15 7.99 -6.27
CA CYS A 68 4.57 7.41 -5.06
C CYS A 68 3.40 8.23 -4.49
N GLN A 69 3.11 9.40 -5.04
CA GLN A 69 2.00 10.21 -4.55
C GLN A 69 0.67 9.46 -4.72
N GLY A 70 -0.14 9.41 -3.66
CA GLY A 70 -1.46 8.78 -3.69
C GLY A 70 -1.43 7.25 -3.76
N THR A 71 -0.28 6.63 -3.50
CA THR A 71 -0.22 5.19 -3.22
C THR A 71 -0.71 4.87 -1.80
N GLU A 72 -0.88 3.59 -1.50
CA GLU A 72 -1.32 3.10 -0.18
C GLU A 72 -0.42 3.59 0.97
N ASN A 73 0.90 3.50 0.77
CA ASN A 73 1.91 4.07 1.65
C ASN A 73 2.99 4.78 0.82
N PRO A 74 2.86 6.11 0.60
CA PRO A 74 3.79 6.88 -0.22
C PRO A 74 5.23 6.90 0.31
N ALA A 75 5.40 6.87 1.63
CA ALA A 75 6.73 6.85 2.25
C ALA A 75 7.43 5.51 2.00
N LEU A 76 6.73 4.40 2.26
CA LEU A 76 7.25 3.05 1.98
C LEU A 76 7.55 2.87 0.49
N CYS A 77 6.71 3.40 -0.39
CA CYS A 77 6.94 3.38 -1.84
C CYS A 77 8.27 4.07 -2.19
N ALA A 78 8.47 5.28 -1.68
CA ALA A 78 9.67 6.05 -1.97
C ALA A 78 10.93 5.38 -1.41
N GLU A 79 10.86 4.86 -0.18
CA GLU A 79 11.95 4.15 0.49
C GLU A 79 12.34 2.85 -0.23
N THR A 80 11.38 2.17 -0.83
CA THR A 80 11.58 0.90 -1.54
C THR A 80 12.26 1.12 -2.90
N ILE A 81 11.88 2.17 -3.62
CA ILE A 81 12.42 2.47 -4.97
C ILE A 81 13.79 3.16 -4.90
N ALA A 82 14.00 4.05 -3.91
CA ALA A 82 15.19 4.89 -3.83
C ALA A 82 16.54 4.14 -3.93
N PRO A 83 16.73 2.96 -3.31
CA PRO A 83 17.99 2.21 -3.40
C PRO A 83 18.31 1.67 -4.80
N SER A 84 17.29 1.47 -5.64
CA SER A 84 17.42 0.86 -6.96
C SER A 84 17.49 1.88 -8.10
N LEU A 85 17.55 3.17 -7.77
CA LEU A 85 17.60 4.24 -8.76
C LEU A 85 19.02 4.51 -9.24
N GLU A 86 19.25 4.14 -10.50
CA GLU A 86 20.43 4.50 -11.27
C GLU A 86 20.00 5.23 -12.55
N GLY A 87 20.59 6.39 -12.84
CA GLY A 87 20.35 7.12 -14.08
C GLY A 87 18.97 7.80 -14.15
N THR A 88 18.35 7.74 -15.33
CA THR A 88 17.03 8.37 -15.58
C THR A 88 15.93 7.56 -14.93
N PHE A 89 14.99 8.24 -14.27
CA PHE A 89 13.82 7.61 -13.67
C PHE A 89 12.98 6.88 -14.73
N ASP A 90 12.75 5.58 -14.52
CA ASP A 90 11.89 4.73 -15.34
C ASP A 90 10.70 4.24 -14.48
N PRO A 91 9.46 4.67 -14.78
CA PRO A 91 8.29 4.30 -13.99
C PRO A 91 7.95 2.81 -14.05
N ILE A 92 8.31 2.09 -15.12
CA ILE A 92 8.10 0.64 -15.21
C ILE A 92 9.10 -0.09 -14.31
N LYS A 93 10.37 0.35 -14.29
CA LYS A 93 11.38 -0.22 -13.37
C LYS A 93 11.12 0.13 -11.91
N ALA A 94 10.61 1.31 -11.63
CA ALA A 94 10.15 1.68 -10.30
C ALA A 94 9.00 0.77 -9.83
N LEU A 95 8.00 0.51 -10.69
CA LEU A 95 6.92 -0.41 -10.38
C LEU A 95 7.40 -1.86 -10.22
N GLU A 96 8.29 -2.34 -11.08
CA GLU A 96 8.89 -3.68 -10.97
C GLU A 96 9.63 -3.85 -9.62
N THR A 97 10.28 -2.79 -9.14
CA THR A 97 10.97 -2.76 -7.83
C THR A 97 9.97 -2.91 -6.67
N GLU A 98 8.85 -2.19 -6.68
CA GLU A 98 7.77 -2.36 -5.68
C GLU A 98 7.17 -3.77 -5.70
N MET A 99 7.00 -4.35 -6.90
CA MET A 99 6.47 -5.70 -7.05
C MET A 99 7.44 -6.74 -6.49
N GLU A 100 8.74 -6.62 -6.78
CA GLU A 100 9.76 -7.51 -6.19
C GLU A 100 9.84 -7.34 -4.67
N ALA A 101 9.71 -6.12 -4.14
CA ALA A 101 9.63 -5.90 -2.70
C ALA A 101 8.40 -6.62 -2.09
N THR A 102 7.25 -6.57 -2.77
CA THR A 102 6.05 -7.33 -2.39
C THR A 102 6.33 -8.83 -2.35
N PHE A 103 7.03 -9.37 -3.35
CA PHE A 103 7.44 -10.78 -3.41
C PHE A 103 8.36 -11.15 -2.23
N VAL A 104 9.43 -10.38 -2.02
CA VAL A 104 10.42 -10.61 -0.96
C VAL A 104 9.77 -10.58 0.42
N GLN A 105 8.90 -9.61 0.67
CA GLN A 105 8.19 -9.50 1.93
C GLN A 105 7.18 -10.65 2.11
N SER A 106 6.48 -11.05 1.05
CA SER A 106 5.60 -12.23 1.06
C SER A 106 6.35 -13.53 1.38
N LYS A 107 7.56 -13.66 0.84
CA LYS A 107 8.46 -14.79 1.15
C LYS A 107 8.91 -14.78 2.62
N LYS A 108 9.14 -13.59 3.20
CA LYS A 108 9.43 -13.45 4.64
C LYS A 108 8.26 -13.96 5.48
N VAL A 109 7.03 -13.57 5.16
CA VAL A 109 5.82 -14.06 5.86
C VAL A 109 5.66 -15.58 5.69
N ALA A 110 5.81 -16.10 4.47
CA ALA A 110 5.72 -17.54 4.19
C ALA A 110 6.74 -18.36 5.01
N LYS A 111 7.93 -17.81 5.24
CA LYS A 111 8.94 -18.41 6.11
C LYS A 111 8.47 -18.46 7.57
N ILE A 112 7.96 -17.36 8.12
CA ILE A 112 7.43 -17.30 9.50
C ILE A 112 6.30 -18.31 9.68
N ILE A 113 5.36 -18.38 8.73
CA ILE A 113 4.26 -19.35 8.73
C ILE A 113 4.80 -20.78 8.76
N SER A 114 5.77 -21.09 7.91
CA SER A 114 6.37 -22.42 7.82
C SER A 114 7.09 -22.83 9.12
N GLU A 115 7.78 -21.89 9.77
CA GLU A 115 8.42 -22.10 11.07
C GLU A 115 7.39 -22.33 12.17
N ALA A 116 6.31 -21.54 12.20
CA ALA A 116 5.20 -21.72 13.15
C ALA A 116 4.51 -23.08 12.98
N LEU A 117 4.25 -23.52 11.75
CA LEU A 117 3.61 -24.81 11.49
C LEU A 117 4.46 -26.01 11.93
N ARG A 118 5.79 -25.88 11.87
CA ARG A 118 6.76 -26.91 12.30
C ARG A 118 7.00 -26.91 13.81
N ASN A 119 6.75 -25.81 14.49
CA ASN A 119 6.93 -25.72 15.93
C ASN A 119 5.80 -26.49 16.66
N PRO A 120 6.13 -27.53 17.46
CA PRO A 120 5.12 -28.30 18.20
C PRO A 120 4.44 -27.49 19.30
N ASN A 121 5.02 -26.36 19.72
CA ASN A 121 4.46 -25.48 20.75
C ASN A 121 3.51 -24.42 20.18
N THR A 122 3.33 -24.37 18.85
CA THR A 122 2.35 -23.46 18.24
C THR A 122 0.95 -23.81 18.69
N ASP A 123 0.17 -22.79 19.08
CA ASP A 123 -1.20 -22.95 19.55
C ASP A 123 -2.02 -23.79 18.53
N PRO A 124 -2.62 -24.92 18.94
CA PRO A 124 -3.42 -25.76 18.05
C PRO A 124 -4.53 -24.98 17.33
N ARG A 125 -5.08 -23.94 17.96
CA ARG A 125 -6.13 -23.09 17.38
C ARG A 125 -5.63 -22.25 16.21
N ALA A 126 -4.35 -21.88 16.19
CA ALA A 126 -3.75 -21.09 15.11
C ALA A 126 -3.39 -21.94 13.88
N ARG A 127 -3.32 -23.27 14.01
CA ARG A 127 -2.79 -24.14 12.94
C ARG A 127 -3.63 -24.10 11.67
N GLY A 128 -4.96 -24.03 11.78
CA GLY A 128 -5.86 -23.91 10.63
C GLY A 128 -5.62 -22.62 9.86
N ALA A 129 -5.60 -21.49 10.58
CA ALA A 129 -5.30 -20.18 10.00
C ALA A 129 -3.92 -20.14 9.34
N LEU A 130 -2.91 -20.72 9.98
CA LEU A 130 -1.55 -20.81 9.43
C LEU A 130 -1.48 -21.60 8.11
N GLU A 131 -2.21 -22.71 7.95
CA GLU A 131 -2.24 -23.45 6.69
C GLU A 131 -2.98 -22.69 5.58
N ILE A 132 -4.06 -21.97 5.92
CA ILE A 132 -4.73 -21.06 4.97
C ILE A 132 -3.75 -19.99 4.52
N CYS A 133 -3.13 -19.28 5.46
CA CYS A 133 -2.12 -18.26 5.18
C CYS A 133 -0.97 -18.78 4.33
N LYS A 134 -0.49 -20.01 4.57
CA LYS A 134 0.56 -20.62 3.75
C LYS A 134 0.13 -20.75 2.29
N SER A 135 -1.11 -21.16 2.04
CA SER A 135 -1.66 -21.23 0.67
C SER A 135 -1.78 -19.83 0.06
N GLN A 136 -2.34 -18.87 0.80
CA GLN A 136 -2.53 -17.51 0.31
C GLN A 136 -1.20 -16.82 0.00
N TYR A 137 -0.19 -16.92 0.87
CA TYR A 137 1.13 -16.34 0.61
C TYR A 137 1.87 -17.00 -0.54
N LYS A 138 1.62 -18.29 -0.80
CA LYS A 138 2.09 -18.93 -2.02
C LYS A 138 1.41 -18.32 -3.25
N SER A 139 0.09 -18.16 -3.22
CA SER A 139 -0.68 -17.53 -4.31
C SER A 139 -0.28 -16.07 -4.56
N ILE A 140 0.02 -15.29 -3.52
CA ILE A 140 0.57 -13.93 -3.64
C ILE A 140 1.88 -13.97 -4.42
N MET A 141 2.84 -14.82 -4.01
CA MET A 141 4.15 -14.91 -4.67
C MET A 141 4.03 -15.33 -6.15
N GLU A 142 3.15 -16.29 -6.47
CA GLU A 142 2.86 -16.70 -7.85
C GLU A 142 2.24 -15.56 -8.66
N THR A 143 1.25 -14.87 -8.08
CA THR A 143 0.58 -13.70 -8.69
C THR A 143 1.56 -12.57 -9.01
N VAL A 144 2.46 -12.26 -8.07
CA VAL A 144 3.47 -11.21 -8.24
C VAL A 144 4.39 -11.54 -9.43
N ASN A 145 4.92 -12.78 -9.49
CA ASN A 145 5.76 -13.21 -10.60
C ASN A 145 5.03 -13.08 -11.95
N ASP A 146 3.82 -13.60 -12.05
CA ASP A 146 3.05 -13.55 -13.29
C ASP A 146 2.73 -12.10 -13.72
N ALA A 147 2.45 -11.23 -12.75
CA ALA A 147 2.20 -9.82 -13.02
C ALA A 147 3.47 -9.07 -13.46
N VAL A 148 4.64 -9.43 -12.92
CA VAL A 148 5.94 -8.91 -13.39
C VAL A 148 6.21 -9.36 -14.83
N GLU A 149 5.87 -10.60 -15.21
CA GLU A 149 5.97 -11.06 -16.61
C GLU A 149 5.08 -10.22 -17.54
N LEU A 150 3.84 -9.94 -17.13
CA LEU A 150 2.92 -9.08 -17.88
C LEU A 150 3.42 -7.63 -17.98
N LEU A 151 3.97 -7.09 -16.89
CA LEU A 151 4.57 -5.76 -16.86
C LEU A 151 5.75 -5.66 -17.85
N ASN A 152 6.61 -6.67 -17.87
CA ASN A 152 7.75 -6.74 -18.80
C ASN A 152 7.33 -6.88 -20.27
N GLN A 153 6.11 -7.34 -20.54
CA GLN A 153 5.47 -7.33 -21.87
C GLN A 153 4.74 -6.01 -22.17
N GLN A 154 4.87 -4.99 -21.31
CA GLN A 154 4.13 -3.72 -21.35
C GLN A 154 2.61 -3.90 -21.23
N ASN A 155 2.15 -5.04 -20.72
CA ASN A 155 0.75 -5.36 -20.52
C ASN A 155 0.29 -4.98 -19.11
N VAL A 156 0.31 -3.67 -18.83
CA VAL A 156 -0.02 -3.12 -17.50
C VAL A 156 -1.47 -3.37 -17.10
N VAL A 157 -2.39 -3.45 -18.07
CA VAL A 157 -3.81 -3.71 -17.81
C VAL A 157 -4.02 -5.11 -17.24
N ASP A 158 -3.45 -6.13 -17.89
CA ASP A 158 -3.58 -7.49 -17.37
C ASP A 158 -2.75 -7.68 -16.10
N ALA A 159 -1.59 -7.02 -15.98
CA ALA A 159 -0.83 -7.00 -14.74
C ALA A 159 -1.66 -6.43 -13.57
N TYR A 160 -2.37 -5.32 -13.77
CA TYR A 160 -3.27 -4.73 -12.78
C TYR A 160 -4.36 -5.70 -12.32
N TYR A 161 -5.09 -6.30 -13.26
CA TYR A 161 -6.16 -7.24 -12.91
C TYR A 161 -5.62 -8.47 -12.20
N LYS A 162 -4.49 -9.02 -12.67
CA LYS A 162 -3.83 -10.16 -12.04
C LYS A 162 -3.39 -9.82 -10.62
N PHE A 163 -2.68 -8.71 -10.45
CA PHE A 163 -2.11 -8.30 -9.18
C PHE A 163 -3.14 -7.89 -8.13
N SER A 164 -4.36 -7.53 -8.54
CA SER A 164 -5.45 -7.19 -7.61
C SER A 164 -5.77 -8.31 -6.61
N SER A 165 -5.47 -9.57 -6.93
CA SER A 165 -5.67 -10.69 -6.02
C SER A 165 -4.69 -10.70 -4.84
N VAL A 166 -3.55 -9.99 -4.91
CA VAL A 166 -2.59 -9.92 -3.80
C VAL A 166 -3.25 -9.41 -2.52
N ILE A 167 -4.12 -8.40 -2.64
CA ILE A 167 -4.83 -7.82 -1.49
C ILE A 167 -5.89 -8.77 -0.95
N SER A 168 -6.67 -9.42 -1.82
CA SER A 168 -7.67 -10.40 -1.36
C SER A 168 -7.03 -11.64 -0.73
N ASP A 169 -5.88 -12.07 -1.25
CA ASP A 169 -5.16 -13.21 -0.70
C ASP A 169 -4.59 -12.90 0.69
N GLN A 170 -4.00 -11.71 0.85
CA GLN A 170 -3.53 -11.22 2.15
C GLN A 170 -4.68 -11.09 3.15
N ALA A 171 -5.80 -10.47 2.75
CA ALA A 171 -6.99 -10.33 3.60
C ALA A 171 -7.57 -11.69 4.01
N THR A 172 -7.61 -12.67 3.09
CA THR A 172 -8.08 -14.02 3.41
C THR A 172 -7.23 -14.69 4.49
N CYS A 173 -5.92 -14.42 4.52
CA CYS A 173 -5.06 -14.90 5.60
C CYS A 173 -5.38 -14.21 6.94
N GLU A 174 -5.55 -12.90 6.94
CA GLU A 174 -5.92 -12.14 8.16
C GLU A 174 -7.28 -12.61 8.71
N ASP A 175 -8.28 -12.77 7.84
CA ASP A 175 -9.62 -13.22 8.19
C ASP A 175 -9.60 -14.61 8.83
N ALA A 176 -8.73 -15.52 8.36
CA ALA A 176 -8.59 -16.84 8.96
C ALA A 176 -8.17 -16.79 10.45
N PHE A 177 -7.39 -15.77 10.85
CA PHE A 177 -7.08 -15.54 12.25
C PHE A 177 -8.19 -14.83 13.01
N VAL A 178 -8.92 -13.90 12.38
CA VAL A 178 -10.13 -13.29 12.97
C VAL A 178 -11.17 -14.38 13.31
N GLU A 179 -11.30 -15.38 12.44
CA GLU A 179 -12.17 -16.56 12.62
C GLU A 179 -11.62 -17.60 13.61
N SER A 180 -10.44 -17.37 14.20
CA SER A 180 -9.78 -18.27 15.15
C SER A 180 -9.76 -17.65 16.57
N PRO A 181 -10.74 -17.94 17.44
CA PRO A 181 -10.87 -17.24 18.72
C PRO A 181 -9.69 -17.43 19.68
N GLY A 182 -9.16 -16.30 20.16
CA GLY A 182 -8.13 -16.28 21.19
C GLY A 182 -6.72 -16.60 20.70
N VAL A 183 -6.47 -16.47 19.38
CA VAL A 183 -5.12 -16.45 18.79
C VAL A 183 -4.90 -15.13 18.07
N THR A 184 -3.66 -14.67 18.03
CA THR A 184 -3.22 -13.47 17.30
C THR A 184 -2.33 -13.87 16.14
N ILE A 185 -2.23 -13.01 15.13
CA ILE A 185 -1.36 -13.22 13.98
C ILE A 185 0.09 -13.00 14.41
N PRO A 186 0.98 -14.01 14.31
CA PRO A 186 2.36 -13.88 14.77
C PRO A 186 3.27 -13.08 13.81
N PHE A 187 2.73 -12.59 12.69
CA PHE A 187 3.41 -11.87 11.61
C PHE A 187 2.57 -10.67 11.11
N SER A 188 1.76 -10.06 11.99
CA SER A 188 0.84 -8.98 11.62
C SER A 188 1.55 -7.82 10.91
N ASP A 189 2.72 -7.43 11.41
CA ASP A 189 3.47 -6.30 10.87
C ASP A 189 4.03 -6.62 9.50
N GLU A 190 4.57 -7.84 9.31
CA GLU A 190 5.03 -8.28 8.01
C GLU A 190 3.91 -8.40 7.00
N SER A 191 2.74 -8.89 7.41
CA SER A 191 1.54 -9.02 6.58
C SER A 191 0.99 -7.65 6.17
N HIS A 192 0.95 -6.71 7.12
CA HIS A 192 0.58 -5.33 6.83
C HIS A 192 1.55 -4.67 5.84
N THR A 193 2.85 -4.97 5.94
CA THR A 193 3.83 -4.49 4.96
C THR A 193 3.53 -5.03 3.55
N VAL A 194 3.11 -6.30 3.42
CA VAL A 194 2.69 -6.86 2.12
C VAL A 194 1.44 -6.15 1.58
N TYR A 195 0.46 -5.87 2.45
CA TYR A 195 -0.72 -5.09 2.07
C TYR A 195 -0.33 -3.70 1.54
N GLN A 196 0.57 -2.99 2.22
CA GLN A 196 1.02 -1.67 1.82
C GLN A 196 1.78 -1.68 0.49
N LEU A 197 2.75 -2.58 0.31
CA LEU A 197 3.49 -2.73 -0.94
C LEU A 197 2.57 -3.14 -2.09
N GLY A 198 1.66 -4.08 -1.83
CA GLY A 198 0.67 -4.51 -2.81
C GLY A 198 -0.28 -3.38 -3.23
N GLY A 199 -0.75 -2.59 -2.26
CA GLY A 199 -1.59 -1.41 -2.49
C GLY A 199 -0.85 -0.32 -3.26
N ASN A 200 0.45 -0.13 -3.01
CA ASN A 200 1.28 0.78 -3.80
C ASN A 200 1.31 0.39 -5.27
N CYS A 201 1.61 -0.88 -5.57
CA CYS A 201 1.65 -1.40 -6.92
C CYS A 201 0.31 -1.19 -7.65
N LEU A 202 -0.81 -1.47 -6.97
CA LEU A 202 -2.14 -1.29 -7.56
C LEU A 202 -2.47 0.17 -7.84
N ALA A 203 -2.15 1.09 -6.93
CA ALA A 203 -2.38 2.52 -7.14
C ALA A 203 -1.56 3.07 -8.31
N VAL A 204 -0.30 2.63 -8.44
CA VAL A 204 0.56 2.99 -9.58
C VAL A 204 -0.02 2.45 -10.89
N MET A 205 -0.34 1.15 -10.95
CA MET A 205 -0.91 0.54 -12.14
C MET A 205 -2.26 1.15 -12.51
N ASP A 206 -3.12 1.42 -11.55
CA ASP A 206 -4.39 2.13 -11.75
C ASP A 206 -4.15 3.50 -12.41
N GLY A 207 -3.18 4.26 -11.88
CA GLY A 207 -2.79 5.53 -12.50
C GLY A 207 -2.24 5.37 -13.92
N MET A 208 -1.49 4.31 -14.23
CA MET A 208 -1.02 4.02 -15.59
C MET A 208 -2.17 3.63 -16.54
N VAL A 209 -3.13 2.84 -16.07
CA VAL A 209 -4.28 2.36 -16.85
C VAL A 209 -5.30 3.48 -17.09
N ASN A 210 -5.70 4.17 -16.02
CA ASN A 210 -6.83 5.09 -16.00
C ASN A 210 -6.43 6.55 -16.15
N ASN A 211 -5.18 6.91 -15.82
CA ASN A 211 -4.67 8.28 -15.89
C ASN A 211 -3.38 8.37 -16.71
N ARG A 212 -3.42 7.91 -17.98
CA ARG A 212 -2.26 7.81 -18.90
C ARG A 212 -1.33 9.03 -18.91
N ASN A 213 -1.82 10.25 -18.64
CA ASN A 213 -1.00 11.46 -18.64
C ASN A 213 -0.12 11.64 -17.39
N ARG A 214 -0.32 10.86 -16.32
CA ARG A 214 0.41 11.02 -15.04
C ARG A 214 1.86 10.53 -15.13
N PHE A 215 2.13 9.51 -15.95
CA PHE A 215 3.42 8.82 -15.97
C PHE A 215 4.12 8.78 -17.35
N LEU A 216 3.50 9.35 -18.40
CA LEU A 216 4.02 9.35 -19.78
C LEU A 216 4.73 10.66 -20.19
N LEU A 217 5.00 11.58 -19.24
CA LEU A 217 5.56 12.91 -19.54
C LEU A 217 7.01 13.12 -19.07
N VAL A 218 7.82 12.05 -18.99
CA VAL A 218 9.27 12.17 -18.74
C VAL A 218 10.04 11.91 -20.02
#